data_AF-A0A6I2MT23-F1
#
_entry.id   AF-A0A6I2MT23-F1
#
_cell.length_a   1.000
_cell.length_b   1.000
_cell.length_c   1.000
_cell.angle_alpha   90.00
_cell.angle_beta   90.00
_cell.angle_gamma   90.00
#
_symmetry.space_group_name_H-M   'P 1'
#
loop_
_entity.id
_entity.type
_entity.pdbx_description
1 polymer ?
#
loop_
_entity_poly.entity_id
_entity_poly.type
_entity_poly.pdbx_seq_one_letter_code
_entity_poly.pdbx_strand_id
1 'polypeptide(L)'
;MNYFMKKLTINFYGLLLILLFTLPAKAFTNSIHNKASDTIRILTIGNSFADNASKYLKQISESVRGCEIIIGKANIGGCNLEKHAELIKQSELDSTIKPYSGKSLKEWLLTDDWDIVTIQQVSTLSFKTESFQPYADKIRDYVSKYAPQAKIYIHETWAYAPDCPRLDGFGITSNQMYERLKKNYITLSQRYNSVILHSGDAFDRSFKKRKGLDLWSLNDRYHANINGCYLAGSVWFKELFGKSPKKIRYKPDEMSKKTARFLRRIAKKS
;
A
#
# COMPACT_ATOMS: atom_id res chain seq x y z
N MET A 1 93.98 -31.14 3.60
CA MET A 1 94.04 -32.20 2.59
C MET A 1 92.63 -32.41 2.05
N ASN A 2 92.48 -32.23 0.73
CA ASN A 2 91.38 -32.63 -0.15
C ASN A 2 89.95 -32.05 0.00
N TYR A 3 89.61 -31.24 -1.00
CA TYR A 3 88.31 -31.11 -1.67
C TYR A 3 87.52 -32.43 -1.74
N PHE A 4 86.19 -32.37 -1.59
CA PHE A 4 85.24 -32.64 -2.68
C PHE A 4 83.78 -32.41 -2.24
N MET A 5 83.05 -31.65 -3.07
CA MET A 5 81.59 -31.53 -3.06
C MET A 5 80.90 -32.89 -3.22
N LYS A 6 79.70 -33.07 -2.64
CA LYS A 6 78.50 -33.48 -3.40
C LYS A 6 77.18 -33.39 -2.63
N LYS A 7 76.23 -32.75 -3.34
CA LYS A 7 74.78 -33.03 -3.46
C LYS A 7 73.85 -32.79 -2.27
N LEU A 8 73.28 -31.59 -2.35
CA LEU A 8 71.88 -31.22 -2.17
C LEU A 8 70.87 -32.36 -2.41
N THR A 9 70.07 -32.64 -1.38
CA THR A 9 68.73 -33.24 -1.47
C THR A 9 67.83 -32.50 -0.50
N ILE A 10 66.92 -31.71 -1.06
CA ILE A 10 65.88 -30.94 -0.36
C ILE A 10 64.78 -31.92 0.02
N ASN A 11 64.51 -32.09 1.31
CA ASN A 11 63.31 -32.77 1.80
C ASN A 11 62.35 -31.76 2.42
N PHE A 12 61.12 -31.85 1.91
CA PHE A 12 60.07 -30.86 1.94
C PHE A 12 59.04 -31.30 2.99
N TYR A 13 59.10 -30.79 4.22
CA TYR A 13 58.01 -30.96 5.19
C TYR A 13 57.82 -29.72 6.07
N GLY A 14 56.78 -28.95 5.71
CA GLY A 14 55.80 -28.46 6.69
C GLY A 14 56.12 -27.18 7.47
N LEU A 15 56.35 -26.06 6.79
CA LEU A 15 56.16 -24.75 7.43
C LEU A 15 54.70 -24.29 7.21
N LEU A 16 53.85 -24.52 8.20
CA LEU A 16 52.49 -23.99 8.24
C LEU A 16 52.55 -22.47 8.49
N LEU A 17 52.65 -21.69 7.42
CA LEU A 17 52.55 -20.24 7.47
C LEU A 17 51.09 -19.85 7.68
N ILE A 18 50.70 -19.60 8.94
CA ILE A 18 49.43 -18.96 9.25
C ILE A 18 49.56 -17.48 8.87
N LEU A 19 49.17 -17.16 7.63
CA LEU A 19 48.88 -15.79 7.22
C LEU A 19 47.63 -15.33 7.98
N LEU A 20 47.84 -14.63 9.09
CA LEU A 20 46.83 -13.79 9.73
C LEU A 20 46.50 -12.62 8.79
N PHE A 21 45.61 -12.87 7.83
CA PHE A 21 44.86 -11.80 7.19
C PHE A 21 43.95 -11.19 8.26
N THR A 22 44.40 -10.10 8.88
CA THR A 22 43.52 -9.19 9.60
C THR A 22 42.61 -8.54 8.57
N LEU A 23 41.51 -9.21 8.22
CA LEU A 23 40.37 -8.53 7.63
C LEU A 23 39.98 -7.42 8.62
N PRO A 24 39.84 -6.15 8.18
CA PRO A 24 39.17 -5.19 9.02
C PRO A 24 37.78 -5.76 9.23
N ALA A 25 37.48 -6.18 10.46
CA ALA A 25 36.12 -6.43 10.86
C ALA A 25 35.40 -5.12 10.56
N LYS A 26 34.63 -5.09 9.45
CA LYS A 26 33.54 -4.14 9.33
C LYS A 26 32.75 -4.40 10.60
N ALA A 27 32.90 -3.49 11.56
CA ALA A 27 31.98 -3.40 12.67
C ALA A 27 30.61 -3.37 11.99
N PHE A 28 29.93 -4.52 11.99
CA PHE A 28 28.50 -4.53 11.95
C PHE A 28 28.15 -3.80 13.23
N THR A 29 28.02 -2.48 13.11
CA THR A 29 27.12 -1.76 13.97
C THR A 29 25.79 -2.44 13.73
N ASN A 30 25.51 -3.46 14.54
CA ASN A 30 24.17 -3.67 15.02
C ASN A 30 23.82 -2.31 15.61
N SER A 31 23.27 -1.44 14.77
CA SER A 31 22.29 -0.48 15.20
C SER A 31 21.29 -1.35 15.93
N ILE A 32 21.48 -1.46 17.24
CA ILE A 32 20.38 -1.68 18.15
C ILE A 32 19.51 -0.47 17.84
N HIS A 33 18.63 -0.61 16.85
CA HIS A 33 17.45 0.19 16.75
C HIS A 33 16.75 -0.05 18.08
N ASN A 34 17.07 0.81 19.05
CA ASN A 34 16.22 1.10 20.17
C ASN A 34 14.83 1.20 19.57
N LYS A 35 13.98 0.23 19.91
CA LYS A 35 12.66 0.02 19.34
C LYS A 35 11.75 1.15 19.82
N ALA A 36 12.01 2.35 19.31
CA ALA A 36 11.01 3.40 19.17
C ALA A 36 9.89 2.81 18.32
N SER A 37 8.64 3.11 18.64
CA SER A 37 7.51 2.56 17.91
C SER A 37 7.64 2.89 16.42
N ASP A 38 7.65 1.86 15.56
CA ASP A 38 7.61 2.06 14.10
C ASP A 38 6.20 2.55 13.74
N THR A 39 5.95 3.83 13.96
CA THR A 39 4.73 4.51 13.53
C THR A 39 4.79 4.68 12.02
N ILE A 40 3.91 4.01 11.29
CA ILE A 40 3.77 4.20 9.85
C ILE A 40 2.94 5.46 9.58
N ARG A 41 3.47 6.37 8.79
CA ARG A 41 2.77 7.57 8.31
C ARG A 41 2.30 7.36 6.89
N ILE A 42 0.99 7.43 6.68
CA ILE A 42 0.37 7.26 5.37
C ILE A 42 -0.46 8.48 4.99
N LEU A 43 -0.25 9.02 3.79
CA LEU A 43 -1.12 10.03 3.18
C LEU A 43 -1.89 9.41 2.02
N THR A 44 -3.22 9.52 2.05
CA THR A 44 -4.04 9.08 0.92
C THR A 44 -4.33 10.23 -0.04
N ILE A 45 -4.05 10.03 -1.34
CA ILE A 45 -4.55 10.88 -2.43
C ILE A 45 -5.65 10.10 -3.13
N GLY A 46 -6.90 10.51 -2.92
CA GLY A 46 -8.04 9.79 -3.47
C GLY A 46 -9.39 10.41 -3.15
N ASN A 47 -10.32 9.56 -2.76
CA ASN A 47 -11.73 9.92 -2.59
C ASN A 47 -12.39 9.02 -1.52
N SER A 48 -13.73 8.93 -1.56
CA SER A 48 -14.52 8.15 -0.61
C SER A 48 -14.11 6.67 -0.52
N PHE A 49 -13.49 6.08 -1.54
CA PHE A 49 -12.97 4.72 -1.48
C PHE A 49 -11.72 4.60 -0.60
N ALA A 50 -10.83 5.60 -0.63
CA ALA A 50 -9.72 5.69 0.33
C ALA A 50 -10.25 5.94 1.75
N ASP A 51 -11.32 6.73 1.90
CA ASP A 51 -11.96 6.91 3.21
C ASP A 51 -12.58 5.63 3.74
N ASN A 52 -13.25 4.85 2.89
CA ASN A 52 -13.79 3.54 3.25
C ASN A 52 -12.69 2.57 3.68
N ALA A 53 -11.58 2.49 2.92
CA ALA A 53 -10.46 1.61 3.25
C ALA A 53 -9.72 2.02 4.54
N SER A 54 -9.60 3.32 4.79
CA SER A 54 -8.94 3.86 5.98
C SER A 54 -9.84 3.97 7.22
N LYS A 55 -11.17 3.82 7.08
CA LYS A 55 -12.17 4.04 8.16
C LYS A 55 -11.82 3.38 9.49
N TYR A 56 -11.37 2.13 9.44
CA TYR A 56 -11.01 1.35 10.62
C TYR A 56 -9.50 1.10 10.76
N LEU A 57 -8.68 1.64 9.86
CA LEU A 57 -7.27 1.28 9.75
C LEU A 57 -6.47 1.62 11.02
N LYS A 58 -6.76 2.77 11.64
CA LYS A 58 -6.12 3.17 12.91
C LYS A 58 -6.44 2.18 14.03
N GLN A 59 -7.73 1.91 14.27
CA GLN A 59 -8.16 0.96 15.30
C GLN A 59 -7.67 -0.46 15.01
N ILE A 60 -7.65 -0.88 13.74
CA ILE A 60 -7.09 -2.17 13.32
C ILE A 60 -5.62 -2.26 13.69
N SER A 61 -4.82 -1.25 13.32
CA SER A 61 -3.37 -1.22 13.52
C SER A 61 -3.03 -1.19 15.00
N GLU A 62 -3.58 -0.23 15.74
CA GLU A 62 -3.31 -0.01 17.17
C GLU A 62 -3.80 -1.16 18.05
N SER A 63 -4.69 -2.02 17.54
CA SER A 63 -5.08 -3.26 18.24
C SER A 63 -4.00 -4.34 18.25
N VAL A 64 -2.91 -4.15 17.51
CA VAL A 64 -1.76 -5.05 17.43
C VAL A 64 -0.53 -4.35 18.02
N ARG A 65 0.10 -4.97 19.03
CA ARG A 65 1.26 -4.38 19.72
C ARG A 65 2.39 -4.05 18.73
N GLY A 66 2.86 -2.80 18.79
CA GLY A 66 3.93 -2.27 17.93
C GLY A 66 3.48 -2.00 16.50
N CYS A 67 2.21 -1.63 16.31
CA CYS A 67 1.65 -1.16 15.05
C CYS A 67 0.93 0.17 15.30
N GLU A 68 1.69 1.27 15.23
CA GLU A 68 1.15 2.62 15.32
C GLU A 68 1.02 3.21 13.91
N ILE A 69 0.01 4.03 13.69
CA ILE A 69 -0.24 4.61 12.37
C ILE A 69 -0.78 6.03 12.46
N ILE A 70 -0.26 6.91 11.60
CA ILE A 70 -0.78 8.26 11.36
C ILE A 70 -1.33 8.28 9.94
N ILE A 71 -2.56 8.80 9.78
CA ILE A 71 -3.27 8.79 8.50
C ILE A 71 -3.63 10.23 8.11
N GLY A 72 -2.96 10.75 7.09
CA GLY A 72 -3.34 11.98 6.37
C GLY A 72 -4.29 11.67 5.21
N LYS A 73 -5.14 12.63 4.86
CA LYS A 73 -6.19 12.46 3.83
C LYS A 73 -6.27 13.66 2.90
N ALA A 74 -5.56 13.58 1.77
CA ALA A 74 -5.79 14.43 0.61
C ALA A 74 -6.90 13.81 -0.28
N ASN A 75 -8.07 13.57 0.32
CA ASN A 75 -9.21 12.94 -0.35
C ASN A 75 -10.28 13.97 -0.71
N ILE A 76 -10.87 13.83 -1.90
CA ILE A 76 -12.01 14.65 -2.36
C ILE A 76 -13.08 13.69 -2.87
N GLY A 77 -14.33 13.84 -2.41
CA GLY A 77 -15.45 12.98 -2.82
C GLY A 77 -15.59 12.91 -4.35
N GLY A 78 -15.63 11.69 -4.91
CA GLY A 78 -15.75 11.48 -6.36
C GLY A 78 -14.56 11.93 -7.21
N CYS A 79 -13.45 12.37 -6.62
CA CYS A 79 -12.32 12.89 -7.36
C CYS A 79 -11.58 11.80 -8.13
N ASN A 80 -11.31 12.08 -9.41
CA ASN A 80 -10.55 11.23 -10.32
C ASN A 80 -9.09 11.71 -10.42
N LEU A 81 -8.22 10.88 -11.01
CA LEU A 81 -6.80 11.22 -11.17
C LEU A 81 -6.59 12.54 -11.94
N GLU A 82 -7.38 12.78 -12.99
CA GLU A 82 -7.32 14.01 -13.78
C GLU A 82 -7.58 15.26 -12.94
N LYS A 83 -8.64 15.24 -12.13
CA LYS A 83 -9.02 16.36 -11.28
C LYS A 83 -7.98 16.60 -10.19
N HIS A 84 -7.38 15.56 -9.61
CA HIS A 84 -6.24 15.73 -8.71
C HIS A 84 -5.06 16.43 -9.41
N ALA A 85 -4.69 15.97 -10.61
CA ALA A 85 -3.59 16.56 -11.38
C ALA A 85 -3.86 18.03 -11.78
N GLU A 86 -5.10 18.36 -12.12
CA GLU A 86 -5.51 19.73 -12.42
C GLU A 86 -5.50 20.61 -11.17
N LEU A 87 -6.00 20.13 -10.04
CA LEU A 87 -5.96 20.85 -8.77
C LEU A 87 -4.52 21.10 -8.29
N ILE A 88 -3.60 20.15 -8.52
CA ILE A 88 -2.17 20.34 -8.27
C ILE A 88 -1.64 21.54 -9.08
N LYS A 89 -1.93 21.57 -10.39
CA LYS A 89 -1.51 22.67 -11.27
C LYS A 89 -2.09 24.00 -10.81
N GLN A 90 -3.37 24.03 -10.47
CA GLN A 90 -4.06 25.24 -10.00
C GLN A 90 -3.47 25.76 -8.68
N SER A 91 -3.23 24.89 -7.69
CA SER A 91 -2.62 25.27 -6.41
C SER A 91 -1.18 25.78 -6.53
N GLU A 92 -0.41 25.34 -7.53
CA GLU A 92 0.93 25.88 -7.80
C GLU A 92 0.87 27.29 -8.41
N LEU A 93 -0.19 27.61 -9.17
CA LEU A 93 -0.39 28.94 -9.76
C LEU A 93 -1.03 29.92 -8.76
N ASP A 94 -1.88 29.41 -7.87
CA ASP A 94 -2.62 30.19 -6.88
C ASP A 94 -2.62 29.47 -5.52
N SER A 95 -1.84 30.02 -4.59
CA SER A 95 -1.71 29.50 -3.22
C SER A 95 -3.00 29.53 -2.39
N THR A 96 -4.04 30.25 -2.84
CA THR A 96 -5.35 30.27 -2.17
C THR A 96 -6.19 29.03 -2.49
N ILE A 97 -5.87 28.30 -3.56
CA ILE A 97 -6.57 27.08 -3.96
C ILE A 97 -6.15 25.91 -3.06
N LYS A 98 -7.02 25.58 -2.10
CA LYS A 98 -6.75 24.61 -1.02
C LYS A 98 -7.83 23.53 -0.93
N PRO A 99 -7.93 22.64 -1.93
CA PRO A 99 -9.08 21.76 -2.12
C PRO A 99 -9.14 20.59 -1.14
N TYR A 100 -8.08 20.31 -0.39
CA TYR A 100 -7.98 19.17 0.53
C TYR A 100 -8.22 19.63 1.96
N SER A 101 -9.46 20.00 2.26
CA SER A 101 -9.89 20.48 3.59
C SER A 101 -9.04 21.66 4.09
N GLY A 102 -8.83 22.66 3.23
CA GLY A 102 -8.07 23.86 3.60
C GLY A 102 -6.55 23.71 3.42
N LYS A 103 -6.08 22.69 2.70
CA LYS A 103 -4.70 22.55 2.23
C LYS A 103 -4.63 22.24 0.73
N SER A 104 -3.54 22.65 0.09
CA SER A 104 -3.05 22.13 -1.20
C SER A 104 -2.40 20.76 -1.02
N LEU A 105 -2.14 20.04 -2.13
CA LEU A 105 -1.43 18.75 -2.03
C LEU A 105 0.02 18.94 -1.53
N LYS A 106 0.70 20.02 -1.94
CA LYS A 106 2.04 20.36 -1.46
C LYS A 106 2.07 20.56 0.04
N GLU A 107 1.13 21.33 0.58
CA GLU A 107 1.02 21.53 2.03
C GLU A 107 0.81 20.19 2.76
N TRP A 108 -0.02 19.28 2.22
CA TRP A 108 -0.16 17.93 2.77
C TRP A 108 1.13 17.12 2.74
N LEU A 109 1.83 17.11 1.60
CA LEU A 109 3.09 16.37 1.42
C LEU A 109 4.20 16.87 2.35
N LEU A 110 4.19 18.16 2.70
CA LEU A 110 5.16 18.79 3.60
C LEU A 110 4.71 18.82 5.07
N THR A 111 3.50 18.34 5.40
CA THR A 111 2.98 18.39 6.79
C THR A 111 3.66 17.38 7.72
N ASP A 112 4.15 16.26 7.19
CA ASP A 112 4.75 15.17 7.96
C ASP A 112 5.74 14.39 7.09
N ASP A 113 6.59 13.57 7.70
CA ASP A 113 7.50 12.67 7.00
C ASP A 113 6.77 11.39 6.61
N TRP A 114 5.92 11.49 5.58
CA TRP A 114 5.13 10.37 5.09
C TRP A 114 6.03 9.21 4.63
N ASP A 115 5.84 8.03 5.21
CA ASP A 115 6.50 6.81 4.74
C ASP A 115 5.88 6.33 3.43
N ILE A 116 4.55 6.53 3.31
CA ILE A 116 3.74 6.00 2.21
C ILE A 116 2.74 7.05 1.73
N VAL A 117 2.64 7.20 0.42
CA VAL A 117 1.54 7.93 -0.24
C VAL A 117 0.76 6.97 -1.11
N THR A 118 -0.56 6.88 -0.92
CA THR A 118 -1.41 6.05 -1.79
C THR A 118 -2.06 6.87 -2.88
N ILE A 119 -2.13 6.31 -4.09
CA ILE A 119 -2.94 6.85 -5.18
C ILE A 119 -3.97 5.82 -5.66
N GLN A 120 -5.08 6.30 -6.20
CA GLN A 120 -6.13 5.48 -6.81
C GLN A 120 -6.90 6.26 -7.89
N GLN A 121 -7.65 5.54 -8.73
CA GLN A 121 -8.64 6.14 -9.61
C GLN A 121 -10.00 6.28 -8.91
N VAL A 122 -10.90 7.10 -9.46
CA VAL A 122 -12.33 7.07 -9.13
C VAL A 122 -12.97 5.77 -9.64
N SER A 123 -13.92 5.22 -8.89
CA SER A 123 -14.48 3.91 -9.20
C SER A 123 -15.16 3.81 -10.57
N THR A 124 -15.80 4.88 -11.04
CA THR A 124 -16.47 4.96 -12.36
C THR A 124 -15.50 4.92 -13.55
N LEU A 125 -14.21 5.18 -13.31
CA LEU A 125 -13.15 5.16 -14.33
C LEU A 125 -12.10 4.08 -14.05
N SER A 126 -12.13 3.42 -12.88
CA SER A 126 -11.14 2.42 -12.47
C SER A 126 -10.94 1.28 -13.47
N PHE A 127 -12.00 0.92 -14.22
CA PHE A 127 -11.99 -0.12 -15.26
C PHE A 127 -11.68 0.39 -16.68
N LYS A 128 -11.35 1.68 -16.83
CA LYS A 128 -11.04 2.35 -18.10
C LYS A 128 -9.55 2.71 -18.16
N THR A 129 -8.81 2.04 -19.03
CA THR A 129 -7.33 2.12 -19.08
C THR A 129 -6.86 3.55 -19.40
N GLU A 130 -7.54 4.19 -20.34
CA GLU A 130 -7.28 5.54 -20.84
C GLU A 130 -7.42 6.63 -19.78
N SER A 131 -8.11 6.36 -18.67
CA SER A 131 -8.35 7.35 -17.61
C SER A 131 -7.16 7.56 -16.67
N PHE A 132 -6.15 6.68 -16.72
CA PHE A 132 -5.05 6.69 -15.76
C PHE A 132 -3.96 7.69 -16.14
N GLN A 133 -3.49 7.65 -17.38
CA GLN A 133 -2.38 8.49 -17.84
C GLN A 133 -2.84 9.63 -18.73
N PRO A 134 -2.16 10.80 -18.69
CA PRO A 134 -0.90 11.10 -17.97
C PRO A 134 -1.08 11.53 -16.50
N TYR A 135 -2.31 11.45 -15.97
CA TYR A 135 -2.66 12.06 -14.69
C TYR A 135 -2.01 11.39 -13.48
N ALA A 136 -1.95 10.06 -13.48
CA ALA A 136 -1.24 9.33 -12.43
C ALA A 136 0.26 9.65 -12.43
N ASP A 137 0.89 9.84 -13.60
CA ASP A 137 2.31 10.22 -13.71
C ASP A 137 2.52 11.60 -13.06
N LYS A 138 1.66 12.57 -13.38
CA LYS A 138 1.72 13.93 -12.79
C LYS A 138 1.64 13.90 -11.26
N ILE A 139 0.75 13.09 -10.69
CA ILE A 139 0.62 12.95 -9.23
C ILE A 139 1.86 12.27 -8.64
N ARG A 140 2.35 11.19 -9.27
CA ARG A 140 3.55 10.44 -8.86
C ARG A 140 4.80 11.32 -8.87
N ASP A 141 4.99 12.12 -9.91
CA ASP A 141 6.10 13.05 -10.04
C ASP A 141 6.01 14.15 -8.98
N TYR A 142 4.80 14.66 -8.71
CA TYR A 142 4.58 15.69 -7.70
C TYR A 142 4.87 15.20 -6.28
N VAL A 143 4.47 13.96 -5.96
CA VAL A 143 4.84 13.28 -4.71
C VAL A 143 6.36 13.12 -4.63
N SER A 144 7.00 12.65 -5.69
CA SER A 144 8.46 12.45 -5.74
C SER A 144 9.23 13.77 -5.55
N LYS A 145 8.66 14.90 -6.01
CA LYS A 145 9.25 16.23 -5.85
C LYS A 145 9.23 16.74 -4.40
N TYR A 146 8.12 16.53 -3.69
CA TYR A 146 7.89 17.17 -2.38
C TYR A 146 7.96 16.21 -1.18
N ALA A 147 7.88 14.91 -1.41
CA ALA A 147 8.07 13.86 -0.41
C ALA A 147 8.87 12.68 -1.03
N PRO A 148 10.12 12.90 -1.49
CA PRO A 148 10.93 11.88 -2.17
C PRO A 148 11.22 10.63 -1.30
N GLN A 149 11.11 10.75 0.03
CA GLN A 149 11.22 9.64 0.97
C GLN A 149 10.00 8.70 0.95
N ALA A 150 8.83 9.21 0.55
CA ALA A 150 7.59 8.46 0.61
C ALA A 150 7.51 7.43 -0.53
N LYS A 151 7.18 6.19 -0.18
CA LYS A 151 6.89 5.15 -1.18
C LYS A 151 5.48 5.32 -1.72
N ILE A 152 5.34 5.26 -3.04
CA ILE A 152 4.02 5.29 -3.67
C ILE A 152 3.43 3.89 -3.65
N TYR A 153 2.22 3.79 -3.09
CA TYR A 153 1.42 2.57 -3.05
C TYR A 153 0.17 2.76 -3.91
N ILE A 154 -0.25 1.71 -4.61
CA ILE A 154 -1.45 1.73 -5.44
C ILE A 154 -2.61 1.16 -4.64
N HIS A 155 -3.66 1.95 -4.41
CA HIS A 155 -4.89 1.41 -3.82
C HIS A 155 -5.80 0.83 -4.91
N GLU A 156 -5.82 -0.51 -5.00
CA GLU A 156 -6.75 -1.22 -5.87
C GLU A 156 -8.16 -1.18 -5.27
N THR A 157 -9.02 -0.37 -5.87
CA THR A 157 -10.44 -0.26 -5.49
C THR A 157 -11.24 -1.53 -5.84
N TRP A 158 -12.51 -1.59 -5.47
CA TRP A 158 -13.38 -2.75 -5.73
C TRP A 158 -14.40 -2.50 -6.83
N ALA A 159 -14.88 -3.60 -7.43
CA ALA A 159 -16.03 -3.57 -8.31
C ALA A 159 -17.31 -3.26 -7.53
N TYR A 160 -18.31 -2.75 -8.23
CA TYR A 160 -19.63 -2.51 -7.65
C TYR A 160 -20.33 -3.83 -7.33
N ALA A 161 -21.29 -3.80 -6.41
CA ALA A 161 -22.10 -4.98 -6.12
C ALA A 161 -22.81 -5.46 -7.40
N PRO A 162 -23.04 -6.78 -7.58
CA PRO A 162 -23.69 -7.28 -8.79
C PRO A 162 -25.09 -6.71 -9.06
N ASP A 163 -25.76 -6.22 -8.03
CA ASP A 163 -27.08 -5.57 -8.07
C ASP A 163 -27.00 -4.04 -8.16
N CYS A 164 -25.82 -3.46 -8.41
CA CYS A 164 -25.69 -2.01 -8.57
C CYS A 164 -26.23 -1.56 -9.94
N PRO A 165 -27.27 -0.69 -9.99
CA PRO A 165 -27.90 -0.28 -11.25
C PRO A 165 -26.97 0.52 -12.17
N ARG A 166 -25.86 1.06 -11.65
CA ARG A 166 -24.86 1.77 -12.47
C ARG A 166 -24.13 0.84 -13.43
N LEU A 167 -24.06 -0.46 -13.13
CA LEU A 167 -23.43 -1.46 -13.99
C LEU A 167 -24.13 -1.56 -15.35
N ASP A 168 -25.46 -1.45 -15.38
CA ASP A 168 -26.25 -1.45 -16.61
C ASP A 168 -25.91 -0.25 -17.49
N GLY A 169 -25.80 0.95 -16.88
CA GLY A 169 -25.36 2.16 -17.58
C GLY A 169 -23.93 2.10 -18.11
N PHE A 170 -23.10 1.20 -17.57
CA PHE A 170 -21.75 0.94 -18.08
C PHE A 170 -21.71 -0.19 -19.11
N GLY A 171 -22.80 -0.96 -19.27
CA GLY A 171 -22.86 -2.14 -20.12
C GLY A 171 -21.90 -3.25 -19.69
N ILE A 172 -21.62 -3.37 -18.39
CA ILE A 172 -20.70 -4.40 -17.86
C ILE A 172 -21.24 -5.04 -16.59
N THR A 173 -20.88 -6.29 -16.37
CA THR A 173 -21.12 -6.99 -15.10
C THR A 173 -20.12 -6.57 -14.02
N SER A 174 -20.45 -6.82 -12.75
CA SER A 174 -19.52 -6.65 -11.62
C SER A 174 -18.21 -7.41 -11.82
N ASN A 175 -18.27 -8.65 -12.34
CA ASN A 175 -17.07 -9.45 -12.61
C ASN A 175 -16.21 -8.83 -13.74
N GLN A 176 -16.83 -8.35 -14.82
CA GLN A 176 -16.09 -7.64 -15.87
C GLN A 176 -15.45 -6.34 -15.35
N MET A 177 -16.14 -5.60 -14.47
CA MET A 177 -15.58 -4.43 -13.82
C MET A 177 -14.36 -4.80 -12.97
N TYR A 178 -14.44 -5.87 -12.17
CA TYR A 178 -13.34 -6.39 -11.36
C TYR A 178 -12.11 -6.78 -12.21
N GLU A 179 -12.30 -7.58 -13.25
CA GLU A 179 -11.18 -8.02 -14.10
C GLU A 179 -10.47 -6.82 -14.76
N ARG A 180 -11.25 -5.85 -15.26
CA ARG A 180 -10.71 -4.65 -15.92
C ARG A 180 -9.99 -3.72 -14.94
N LEU A 181 -10.59 -3.42 -13.79
CA LEU A 181 -9.93 -2.56 -12.80
C LEU A 181 -8.67 -3.22 -12.23
N LYS A 182 -8.69 -4.54 -12.00
CA LYS A 182 -7.53 -5.29 -11.51
C LYS A 182 -6.36 -5.19 -12.49
N LYS A 183 -6.63 -5.40 -13.78
CA LYS A 183 -5.64 -5.24 -14.85
C LYS A 183 -5.02 -3.84 -14.84
N ASN A 184 -5.84 -2.80 -14.72
CA ASN A 184 -5.36 -1.41 -14.70
C ASN A 184 -4.45 -1.13 -13.50
N TYR A 185 -4.83 -1.58 -12.29
CA TYR A 185 -4.01 -1.37 -11.09
C TYR A 185 -2.71 -2.18 -11.09
N ILE A 186 -2.72 -3.41 -11.63
CA ILE A 186 -1.49 -4.19 -11.87
C ILE A 186 -0.57 -3.44 -12.85
N THR A 187 -1.13 -2.91 -13.94
CA THR A 187 -0.36 -2.17 -14.94
C THR A 187 0.27 -0.90 -14.34
N LEU A 188 -0.48 -0.17 -13.51
CA LEU A 188 0.00 1.03 -12.82
C LEU A 188 1.11 0.68 -11.80
N SER A 189 0.93 -0.38 -11.03
CA SER A 189 1.93 -0.88 -10.09
C SER A 189 3.23 -1.28 -10.77
N GLN A 190 3.16 -2.01 -11.89
CA GLN A 190 4.34 -2.38 -12.68
C GLN A 190 5.06 -1.15 -13.24
N ARG A 191 4.31 -0.15 -13.73
CA ARG A 191 4.87 1.11 -14.22
C ARG A 191 5.67 1.85 -13.15
N TYR A 192 5.25 1.80 -11.89
CA TYR A 192 5.88 2.55 -10.79
C TYR A 192 6.75 1.70 -9.88
N ASN A 193 6.85 0.40 -10.12
CA ASN A 193 7.45 -0.57 -9.20
C ASN A 193 6.87 -0.43 -7.77
N SER A 194 5.55 -0.23 -7.70
CA SER A 194 4.81 0.11 -6.47
C SER A 194 4.07 -1.10 -5.89
N VAL A 195 3.99 -1.18 -4.56
CA VAL A 195 3.14 -2.15 -3.87
C VAL A 195 1.65 -1.84 -4.11
N ILE A 196 0.82 -2.88 -4.22
CA ILE A 196 -0.64 -2.75 -4.35
C ILE A 196 -1.32 -3.07 -3.01
N LEU A 197 -2.25 -2.22 -2.60
CA LEU A 197 -3.22 -2.48 -1.55
C LEU A 197 -4.47 -3.13 -2.17
N HIS A 198 -4.48 -4.46 -2.20
CA HIS A 198 -5.43 -5.33 -2.92
C HIS A 198 -6.87 -5.37 -2.34
N SER A 199 -7.51 -4.22 -2.15
CA SER A 199 -8.88 -4.17 -1.61
C SER A 199 -9.88 -4.83 -2.57
N GLY A 200 -9.78 -4.56 -3.88
CA GLY A 200 -10.64 -5.17 -4.91
C GLY A 200 -10.63 -6.69 -4.92
N ASP A 201 -9.45 -7.28 -4.99
CA ASP A 201 -9.21 -8.73 -4.87
C ASP A 201 -9.79 -9.31 -3.57
N ALA A 202 -9.71 -8.59 -2.45
CA ALA A 202 -10.30 -9.05 -1.21
C ALA A 202 -11.85 -9.05 -1.26
N PHE A 203 -12.46 -8.02 -1.86
CA PHE A 203 -13.91 -7.93 -2.05
C PHE A 203 -14.41 -9.10 -2.90
N ASP A 204 -13.82 -9.30 -4.08
CA ASP A 204 -14.19 -10.38 -5.00
C ASP A 204 -14.10 -11.76 -4.33
N ARG A 205 -12.98 -12.04 -3.66
CA ARG A 205 -12.77 -13.32 -2.95
C ARG A 205 -13.74 -13.52 -1.80
N SER A 206 -14.08 -12.47 -1.06
CA SER A 206 -15.05 -12.55 0.03
C SER A 206 -16.44 -12.87 -0.52
N PHE A 207 -16.86 -12.14 -1.55
CA PHE A 207 -18.16 -12.32 -2.21
C PHE A 207 -18.33 -13.75 -2.77
N LYS A 208 -17.32 -14.27 -3.48
CA LYS A 208 -17.32 -15.64 -4.02
C LYS A 208 -17.37 -16.72 -2.94
N LYS A 209 -16.74 -16.49 -1.78
CA LYS A 209 -16.63 -17.52 -0.71
C LYS A 209 -17.78 -17.56 0.27
N ARG A 210 -18.49 -16.45 0.47
CA ARG A 210 -19.61 -16.40 1.41
C ARG A 210 -20.74 -15.60 0.80
N LYS A 211 -21.55 -16.30 0.00
CA LYS A 211 -22.84 -15.79 -0.48
C LYS A 211 -23.67 -15.31 0.72
N GLY A 212 -24.22 -14.11 0.63
CA GLY A 212 -25.02 -13.47 1.68
C GLY A 212 -24.25 -12.61 2.69
N LEU A 213 -22.92 -12.53 2.63
CA LEU A 213 -22.20 -11.48 3.37
C LEU A 213 -22.03 -10.25 2.48
N ASP A 214 -22.83 -9.23 2.71
CA ASP A 214 -22.74 -7.98 1.95
C ASP A 214 -21.53 -7.14 2.40
N LEU A 215 -20.81 -6.58 1.42
CA LEU A 215 -19.66 -5.70 1.60
C LEU A 215 -19.96 -4.26 1.14
N TRP A 216 -21.06 -4.06 0.42
CA TRP A 216 -21.44 -2.78 -0.15
C TRP A 216 -22.56 -2.13 0.67
N SER A 217 -22.61 -0.81 0.62
CA SER A 217 -23.68 -0.01 1.19
C SER A 217 -25.01 -0.36 0.50
N LEU A 218 -26.09 -0.48 1.27
CA LEU A 218 -27.44 -0.69 0.71
C LEU A 218 -27.94 0.55 -0.04
N ASN A 219 -27.43 1.73 0.29
CA ASN A 219 -27.92 2.99 -0.28
C ASN A 219 -27.51 3.17 -1.74
N ASP A 220 -26.37 2.63 -2.13
CA ASP A 220 -25.75 2.96 -3.42
C ASP A 220 -25.12 1.77 -4.16
N ARG A 221 -24.88 0.66 -3.46
CA ARG A 221 -24.33 -0.59 -4.00
C ARG A 221 -22.90 -0.45 -4.58
N TYR A 222 -22.16 0.60 -4.23
CA TYR A 222 -20.76 0.77 -4.64
C TYR A 222 -19.81 1.22 -3.53
N HIS A 223 -20.25 2.05 -2.58
CA HIS A 223 -19.44 2.31 -1.38
C HIS A 223 -19.41 1.07 -0.49
N ALA A 224 -18.36 0.94 0.30
CA ALA A 224 -18.24 -0.15 1.26
C ALA A 224 -19.15 0.09 2.48
N ASN A 225 -19.79 -0.97 2.96
CA ASN A 225 -20.44 -0.97 4.28
C ASN A 225 -19.39 -1.25 5.39
N ILE A 226 -19.86 -1.50 6.63
CA ILE A 226 -19.00 -1.83 7.77
C ILE A 226 -18.09 -3.04 7.49
N ASN A 227 -18.61 -4.09 6.84
CA ASN A 227 -17.83 -5.28 6.48
C ASN A 227 -16.78 -4.95 5.40
N GLY A 228 -17.16 -4.22 4.36
CA GLY A 228 -16.24 -3.82 3.29
C GLY A 228 -15.12 -2.91 3.79
N CYS A 229 -15.44 -1.90 4.61
CA CYS A 229 -14.46 -1.02 5.24
C CYS A 229 -13.48 -1.81 6.10
N TYR A 230 -13.98 -2.75 6.91
CA TYR A 230 -13.14 -3.58 7.76
C TYR A 230 -12.23 -4.52 6.97
N LEU A 231 -12.75 -5.07 5.86
CA LEU A 231 -11.99 -5.93 4.97
C LEU A 231 -10.84 -5.17 4.30
N ALA A 232 -11.13 -4.00 3.71
CA ALA A 232 -10.12 -3.15 3.08
C ALA A 232 -9.07 -2.69 4.10
N GLY A 233 -9.48 -2.20 5.27
CA GLY A 233 -8.53 -1.83 6.34
C GLY A 233 -7.67 -3.02 6.82
N SER A 234 -8.21 -4.24 6.82
CA SER A 234 -7.43 -5.45 7.16
C SER A 234 -6.42 -5.83 6.08
N VAL A 235 -6.71 -5.55 4.80
CA VAL A 235 -5.76 -5.71 3.69
C VAL A 235 -4.65 -4.69 3.82
N TRP A 236 -5.01 -3.42 4.03
CA TRP A 236 -4.03 -2.34 4.21
C TRP A 236 -3.09 -2.65 5.38
N PHE A 237 -3.62 -3.05 6.53
CA PHE A 237 -2.80 -3.46 7.68
C PHE A 237 -1.77 -4.54 7.33
N LYS A 238 -2.15 -5.55 6.54
CA LYS A 238 -1.23 -6.62 6.12
C LYS A 238 -0.06 -6.06 5.34
N GLU A 239 -0.34 -5.24 4.34
CA GLU A 239 0.68 -4.72 3.42
C GLU A 239 1.56 -3.67 4.10
N LEU A 240 0.96 -2.77 4.90
CA LEU A 240 1.69 -1.71 5.60
C LEU A 240 2.63 -2.28 6.67
N PHE A 241 2.16 -3.22 7.49
CA PHE A 241 2.95 -3.73 8.63
C PHE A 241 3.64 -5.07 8.38
N GLY A 242 3.41 -5.72 7.24
CA GLY A 242 3.89 -7.07 6.97
C GLY A 242 3.39 -8.13 7.98
N LYS A 243 2.30 -7.82 8.72
CA LYS A 243 1.78 -8.68 9.79
C LYS A 243 0.49 -9.35 9.37
N SER A 244 0.30 -10.58 9.87
CA SER A 244 -0.93 -11.32 9.56
C SER A 244 -2.17 -10.61 10.11
N PRO A 245 -3.23 -10.39 9.29
CA PRO A 245 -4.52 -9.86 9.76
C PRO A 245 -5.17 -10.68 10.86
N LYS A 246 -4.77 -11.95 11.05
CA LYS A 246 -5.25 -12.77 12.17
C LYS A 246 -4.85 -12.21 13.54
N LYS A 247 -3.82 -11.35 13.61
CA LYS A 247 -3.36 -10.71 14.85
C LYS A 247 -4.23 -9.51 15.26
N ILE A 248 -5.02 -8.96 14.34
CA ILE A 248 -5.94 -7.83 14.61
C ILE A 248 -6.86 -8.22 15.77
N ARG A 249 -6.96 -7.39 16.81
CA ARG A 249 -7.85 -7.62 17.95
C ARG A 249 -9.14 -6.81 17.82
N TYR A 250 -9.08 -5.65 17.17
CA TYR A 250 -10.22 -4.78 16.94
C TYR A 250 -11.28 -5.39 16.00
N LYS A 251 -12.55 -5.14 16.30
CA LYS A 251 -13.69 -5.27 15.39
C LYS A 251 -14.64 -4.08 15.66
N PRO A 252 -15.41 -3.61 14.66
CA PRO A 252 -16.55 -2.74 14.91
C PRO A 252 -17.56 -3.43 15.83
N ASP A 253 -18.32 -2.65 16.61
CA ASP A 253 -19.25 -3.20 17.60
C ASP A 253 -20.38 -3.96 16.93
N GLU A 254 -20.88 -3.43 15.81
CA GLU A 254 -21.95 -3.98 14.97
C GLU A 254 -21.52 -5.25 14.22
N MET A 255 -20.23 -5.58 14.21
CA MET A 255 -19.71 -6.76 13.53
C MET A 255 -19.63 -7.96 14.48
N SER A 256 -20.16 -9.11 14.05
CA SER A 256 -20.00 -10.38 14.79
C SER A 256 -18.54 -10.88 14.78
N LYS A 257 -18.12 -11.56 15.87
CA LYS A 257 -16.80 -12.22 15.94
C LYS A 257 -16.57 -13.23 14.81
N LYS A 258 -17.64 -13.89 14.31
CA LYS A 258 -17.58 -14.84 13.19
C LYS A 258 -17.26 -14.12 11.88
N THR A 259 -17.92 -12.99 11.61
CA THR A 259 -17.67 -12.17 10.43
C THR A 259 -16.26 -11.55 10.46
N ALA A 260 -15.84 -10.97 11.58
CA ALA A 260 -14.49 -10.41 11.71
C ALA A 260 -13.40 -11.45 11.43
N ARG A 261 -13.50 -12.66 12.03
CA ARG A 261 -12.57 -13.77 11.77
C ARG A 261 -12.55 -14.19 10.30
N PHE A 262 -13.71 -14.24 9.65
CA PHE A 262 -13.81 -14.56 8.24
C PHE A 262 -13.08 -13.51 7.37
N LEU A 263 -13.37 -12.22 7.57
CA LEU A 263 -12.79 -11.14 6.78
C LEU A 263 -11.27 -11.03 6.96
N ARG A 264 -10.74 -11.18 8.18
CA ARG A 264 -9.28 -11.27 8.42
C ARG A 264 -8.63 -12.43 7.66
N ARG A 265 -9.33 -13.56 7.53
CA ARG A 265 -8.83 -14.71 6.75
C ARG A 265 -8.86 -14.44 5.25
N ILE A 266 -9.84 -13.68 4.75
CA ILE A 266 -9.85 -13.22 3.36
C ILE A 266 -8.67 -12.27 3.12
N ALA A 267 -8.51 -11.23 3.94
CA ALA A 267 -7.41 -10.26 3.84
C ALA A 267 -6.02 -10.89 3.94
N LYS A 268 -5.86 -12.02 4.64
CA LYS A 268 -4.58 -12.73 4.71
C LYS A 268 -4.11 -13.24 3.35
N LYS A 269 -5.02 -13.60 2.44
CA LYS A 269 -4.65 -14.18 1.14
C LYS A 269 -4.19 -13.06 0.22
N SER A 270 -3.05 -13.25 -0.46
CA SER A 270 -2.69 -12.51 -1.67
C SER A 270 -3.35 -13.19 -2.85
#